data_AF-A0AAU7U3P0-F1
#
_entry.id   AF-A0AAU7U3P0-F1
#
_cell.length_a   1.000
_cell.length_b   1.000
_cell.length_c   1.000
_cell.angle_alpha   90.00
_cell.angle_beta   90.00
_cell.angle_gamma   90.00
#
_symmetry.space_group_name_H-M   'P 1'
#
loop_
_entity.id
_entity.type
_entity.pdbx_description
1 polymer ?
#
loop_
_entity_poly.entity_id
_entity_poly.type
_entity_poly.pdbx_seq_one_letter_code
_entity_poly.pdbx_strand_id
1 'polypeptide(L)'
;MFSLLRDRRILILWIGESINTFGNGLTFIALAWFLYRLYPHSPGLSGTVIGAWTVAMLVGTVSLASYTDIWDRRTVLRVANGLSAVWISLIPLLYTFHLLSFPVLVVTAALTGFTGSVIFPAQQASLPTFVPPERVQGIQALFNLTWTTSGLLAPISAGFLVASIGAPGVMWVNAATFVIALVAYSLVRFPPVARATDTGRGLAAWWERTRFGFSFVLERPALWATLLGLASVNFAMEPYTAVFLPRIADRLMVGVHLPAALSWVQTENRGALGVGLLGSVLAVSELGMVIWMGRRTSRHPLNWITLGCVGPALCIVGVAFAPSLWVALLLALMMGLCFGPLNVMVGTLFARLTPEAVRGRVYSARILVGQGLRPVGVSLAGLLLGVAGLAPAVAILGIFAALLTLAGYLRARGERTGDELAPTAPGD
;
A
#
# COMPACT_ATOMS: atom_id res chain seq x y z
N MET A 1 -7.79 25.05 0.30
CA MET A 1 -7.89 23.72 -0.33
C MET A 1 -9.20 23.55 -1.09
N PHE A 2 -10.38 23.52 -0.44
CA PHE A 2 -11.67 23.30 -1.13
C PHE A 2 -12.05 24.37 -2.16
N SER A 3 -11.51 25.59 -2.07
CA SER A 3 -11.64 26.61 -3.11
C SER A 3 -11.11 26.17 -4.48
N LEU A 4 -10.22 25.18 -4.54
CA LEU A 4 -9.72 24.59 -5.79
C LEU A 4 -10.79 23.82 -6.55
N LEU A 5 -11.82 23.30 -5.87
CA LEU A 5 -12.94 22.58 -6.49
C LEU A 5 -13.85 23.50 -7.31
N ARG A 6 -13.67 24.82 -7.23
CA ARG A 6 -14.33 25.77 -8.13
C ARG A 6 -13.79 25.69 -9.56
N ASP A 7 -12.54 25.22 -9.75
CA ASP A 7 -12.03 24.92 -11.08
C ASP A 7 -12.61 23.60 -11.56
N ARG A 8 -13.43 23.65 -12.61
CA ARG A 8 -14.09 22.48 -13.21
C ARG A 8 -13.10 21.37 -13.58
N ARG A 9 -11.88 21.72 -13.99
CA ARG A 9 -10.85 20.73 -14.34
C ARG A 9 -10.42 19.95 -13.10
N ILE A 10 -10.11 20.66 -12.02
CA ILE A 10 -9.68 20.06 -10.75
C ILE A 10 -10.83 19.24 -10.15
N LEU A 11 -12.07 19.74 -10.22
CA LEU A 11 -13.25 19.01 -9.74
C LEU A 11 -13.45 17.68 -10.47
N ILE A 12 -13.39 17.67 -11.81
CA ILE A 12 -13.55 16.45 -12.62
C ILE A 12 -12.44 15.44 -12.28
N LEU A 13 -11.18 15.89 -12.21
CA LEU A 13 -10.06 15.01 -11.85
C LEU A 13 -10.19 14.47 -10.42
N TRP A 14 -10.59 15.32 -9.48
CA TRP A 14 -10.71 14.95 -8.08
C TRP A 14 -11.83 13.92 -7.86
N ILE A 15 -13.01 14.10 -8.47
CA ILE A 15 -14.10 13.13 -8.39
C ILE A 15 -13.68 11.80 -9.02
N GLY A 16 -13.13 11.85 -10.24
CA GLY A 16 -12.69 10.65 -10.95
C GLY A 16 -11.64 9.86 -10.17
N GLU A 17 -10.65 10.55 -9.60
CA GLU A 17 -9.64 9.89 -8.80
C GLU A 17 -10.17 9.39 -7.46
N SER A 18 -11.04 10.15 -6.79
CA SER A 18 -11.62 9.73 -5.51
C SER A 18 -12.36 8.40 -5.65
N ILE A 19 -13.16 8.28 -6.71
CA ILE A 19 -13.89 7.05 -7.03
C ILE A 19 -12.92 5.91 -7.37
N ASN A 20 -11.90 6.18 -8.20
CA ASN A 20 -10.90 5.19 -8.62
C ASN A 20 -10.03 4.68 -7.45
N THR A 21 -9.52 5.58 -6.63
CA THR A 21 -8.72 5.24 -5.46
C THR A 21 -9.54 4.39 -4.48
N PHE A 22 -10.81 4.74 -4.26
CA PHE A 22 -11.71 3.94 -3.43
C PHE A 22 -11.89 2.53 -4.01
N GLY A 23 -12.21 2.42 -5.31
CA GLY A 23 -12.35 1.14 -6.01
C GLY A 23 -11.12 0.23 -5.94
N ASN A 24 -9.93 0.82 -6.02
CA ASN A 24 -8.67 0.07 -5.90
C ASN A 24 -8.51 -0.57 -4.52
N GLY A 25 -8.86 0.17 -3.45
CA GLY A 25 -8.88 -0.37 -2.10
C GLY A 25 -9.88 -1.54 -1.95
N LEU A 26 -11.05 -1.43 -2.57
CA LEU A 26 -12.05 -2.50 -2.57
C LEU A 26 -11.53 -3.78 -3.24
N THR A 27 -10.90 -3.62 -4.40
CA THR A 27 -10.43 -4.76 -5.21
C THR A 27 -9.31 -5.52 -4.56
N PHE A 28 -8.38 -4.85 -3.88
CA PHE A 28 -7.29 -5.55 -3.20
C PHE A 28 -7.84 -6.57 -2.18
N ILE A 29 -8.83 -6.15 -1.38
CA ILE A 29 -9.49 -7.01 -0.39
C ILE A 29 -10.37 -8.05 -1.08
N ALA A 30 -11.14 -7.66 -2.11
CA ALA A 30 -11.98 -8.58 -2.85
C ALA A 30 -11.18 -9.68 -3.55
N LEU A 31 -10.03 -9.35 -4.14
CA LEU A 31 -9.15 -10.33 -4.77
C LEU A 31 -8.54 -11.27 -3.73
N ALA A 32 -8.05 -10.75 -2.59
CA ALA A 32 -7.56 -11.59 -1.50
C ALA A 32 -8.63 -12.59 -1.01
N TRP A 33 -9.87 -12.12 -0.84
CA TRP A 33 -11.02 -12.97 -0.49
C TRP A 33 -11.34 -13.98 -1.59
N PHE A 34 -11.38 -13.54 -2.86
CA PHE A 34 -11.65 -14.40 -4.01
C PHE A 34 -10.64 -15.55 -4.12
N LEU A 35 -9.34 -15.26 -3.99
CA LEU A 35 -8.29 -16.27 -4.05
C LEU A 35 -8.32 -17.24 -2.87
N TYR A 36 -8.70 -16.75 -1.69
CA TYR A 36 -8.92 -17.62 -0.53
C TYR A 36 -10.06 -18.61 -0.79
N ARG A 37 -11.18 -18.14 -1.34
CA ARG A 37 -12.34 -18.96 -1.67
C ARG A 37 -12.10 -19.91 -2.84
N LEU A 38 -11.32 -19.49 -3.84
CA LEU A 38 -10.98 -20.29 -5.01
C LEU A 38 -9.97 -21.39 -4.67
N TYR A 39 -9.03 -21.12 -3.77
CA TYR A 39 -7.96 -22.05 -3.37
C TYR A 39 -7.90 -22.27 -1.84
N PRO A 40 -8.95 -22.82 -1.21
CA PRO A 40 -9.01 -22.98 0.25
C PRO A 40 -7.90 -23.89 0.78
N HIS A 41 -7.56 -24.95 0.03
CA HIS A 41 -6.55 -25.95 0.39
C HIS A 41 -5.19 -25.73 -0.27
N SER A 42 -5.04 -24.69 -1.10
CA SER A 42 -3.80 -24.43 -1.84
C SER A 42 -3.36 -22.97 -1.69
N PRO A 43 -3.04 -22.53 -0.45
CA PRO A 43 -2.64 -21.15 -0.17
C PRO A 43 -1.43 -20.65 -0.98
N GLY A 44 -0.56 -21.58 -1.42
CA GLY A 44 0.54 -21.28 -2.34
C GLY A 44 0.07 -20.63 -3.64
N LEU A 45 -1.06 -21.10 -4.21
CA LEU A 45 -1.62 -20.54 -5.45
C LEU A 45 -2.12 -19.10 -5.24
N SER A 46 -2.80 -18.83 -4.12
CA SER A 46 -3.21 -17.46 -3.76
C SER A 46 -1.99 -16.55 -3.60
N GLY A 47 -0.96 -17.04 -2.89
CA GLY A 47 0.30 -16.31 -2.69
C GLY A 47 1.02 -16.02 -4.01
N THR A 48 1.04 -16.95 -4.96
CA THR A 48 1.63 -16.76 -6.30
C THR A 48 0.90 -15.68 -7.09
N VAL A 49 -0.44 -15.66 -7.08
CA VAL A 49 -1.21 -14.65 -7.84
C VAL A 49 -0.96 -13.24 -7.28
N ILE A 50 -0.99 -13.07 -5.96
CA ILE A 50 -0.73 -11.76 -5.33
C ILE A 50 0.76 -11.40 -5.42
N GLY A 51 1.66 -12.39 -5.34
CA GLY A 51 3.08 -12.22 -5.62
C GLY A 51 3.31 -11.68 -7.04
N ALA A 52 2.65 -12.25 -8.04
CA ALA A 52 2.74 -11.76 -9.42
C ALA A 52 2.19 -10.33 -9.57
N TRP A 53 1.05 -10.01 -8.95
CA TRP A 53 0.55 -8.63 -8.89
C TRP A 53 1.60 -7.68 -8.31
N THR A 54 2.15 -8.00 -7.14
CA THR A 54 3.07 -7.10 -6.41
C THR A 54 4.44 -6.98 -7.09
N VAL A 55 4.97 -8.05 -7.69
CA VAL A 55 6.17 -7.99 -8.54
C VAL A 55 5.91 -7.08 -9.74
N ALA A 56 4.79 -7.28 -10.44
CA ALA A 56 4.48 -6.48 -11.62
C ALA A 56 4.23 -5.01 -11.28
N MET A 57 3.62 -4.73 -10.13
CA MET A 57 3.46 -3.38 -9.58
C MET A 57 4.82 -2.74 -9.25
N LEU A 58 5.76 -3.48 -8.68
CA LEU A 58 7.12 -3.01 -8.42
C LEU A 58 7.85 -2.69 -9.73
N VAL A 59 7.80 -3.60 -10.69
CA VAL A 59 8.39 -3.40 -12.02
C VAL A 59 7.79 -2.18 -12.69
N GLY A 60 6.46 -2.04 -12.71
CA GLY A 60 5.79 -0.88 -13.30
C GLY A 60 6.18 0.43 -12.59
N THR A 61 6.26 0.44 -11.25
CA THR A 61 6.70 1.60 -10.47
C THR A 61 8.13 2.01 -10.82
N VAL A 62 9.05 1.04 -10.91
CA VAL A 62 10.47 1.29 -11.21
C VAL A 62 10.67 1.71 -12.66
N SER A 63 10.12 0.93 -13.59
CA SER A 63 10.32 1.12 -15.02
C SER A 63 9.64 2.39 -15.49
N LEU A 64 8.34 2.57 -15.23
CA LEU A 64 7.58 3.65 -15.84
C LEU A 64 7.75 5.00 -15.13
N ALA A 65 8.08 5.04 -13.84
CA ALA A 65 8.42 6.31 -13.17
C ALA A 65 9.66 6.99 -13.78
N SER A 66 10.54 6.25 -14.47
CA SER A 66 11.65 6.84 -15.21
C SER A 66 11.24 7.48 -16.54
N TYR A 67 10.03 7.18 -17.04
CA TYR A 67 9.50 7.65 -18.32
C TYR A 67 8.29 8.61 -18.19
N THR A 68 7.72 8.78 -16.99
CA THR A 68 6.57 9.68 -16.74
C THR A 68 6.84 11.16 -17.03
N ASP A 69 8.11 11.56 -17.11
CA ASP A 69 8.50 12.92 -17.51
C ASP A 69 8.62 13.11 -19.02
N ILE A 70 8.62 12.02 -19.79
CA ILE A 70 8.79 12.02 -21.25
C ILE A 70 7.45 11.83 -21.95
N TRP A 71 6.63 10.94 -21.40
CA TRP A 71 5.34 10.64 -21.97
C TRP A 71 4.32 11.73 -21.66
N ASP A 72 3.39 11.94 -22.59
CA ASP A 72 2.23 12.76 -22.32
C ASP A 72 1.45 12.14 -21.16
N ARG A 73 1.51 12.80 -19.99
CA ARG A 73 0.95 12.31 -18.74
C ARG A 73 -0.55 12.04 -18.86
N ARG A 74 -1.26 12.81 -19.70
CA ARG A 74 -2.68 12.58 -19.99
C ARG A 74 -2.87 11.25 -20.71
N THR A 75 -2.07 10.97 -21.72
CA THR A 75 -2.12 9.70 -22.47
C THR A 75 -1.76 8.52 -21.56
N VAL A 76 -0.73 8.65 -20.72
CA VAL A 76 -0.36 7.62 -19.74
C VAL A 76 -1.52 7.31 -18.79
N LEU A 77 -2.13 8.33 -18.20
CA LEU A 77 -3.25 8.15 -17.28
C LEU A 77 -4.47 7.52 -17.97
N ARG A 78 -4.78 7.92 -19.21
CA ARG A 78 -5.87 7.31 -19.98
C ARG A 78 -5.59 5.84 -20.28
N VAL A 79 -4.44 5.53 -20.85
CA VAL A 79 -4.08 4.15 -21.22
C VAL A 79 -4.00 3.26 -19.98
N ALA A 80 -3.37 3.73 -18.90
CA ALA A 80 -3.26 2.97 -17.66
C ALA A 80 -4.63 2.66 -17.05
N ASN A 81 -5.54 3.64 -16.95
CA ASN A 81 -6.89 3.40 -16.44
C ASN A 81 -7.69 2.47 -17.36
N GLY A 82 -7.62 2.66 -18.68
CA GLY A 82 -8.30 1.80 -19.65
C GLY A 82 -7.83 0.35 -19.60
N LEU A 83 -6.51 0.12 -19.59
CA LEU A 83 -5.95 -1.22 -19.46
C LEU A 83 -6.25 -1.85 -18.11
N SER A 84 -6.14 -1.10 -17.01
CA SER A 84 -6.51 -1.61 -15.68
C SER A 84 -7.98 -2.02 -15.62
N ALA A 85 -8.90 -1.29 -16.24
CA ALA A 85 -10.31 -1.67 -16.35
C ALA A 85 -10.49 -2.99 -17.11
N VAL A 86 -9.76 -3.20 -18.20
CA VAL A 86 -9.80 -4.45 -18.98
C VAL A 86 -9.24 -5.61 -18.17
N TRP A 87 -8.05 -5.46 -17.57
CA TRP A 87 -7.40 -6.56 -16.85
C TRP A 87 -8.18 -6.98 -15.61
N ILE A 88 -8.74 -6.03 -14.85
CA ILE A 88 -9.52 -6.37 -13.65
C ILE A 88 -10.88 -6.96 -13.99
N SER A 89 -11.53 -6.53 -15.09
CA SER A 89 -12.81 -7.11 -15.52
C SER A 89 -12.67 -8.48 -16.15
N LEU A 90 -11.51 -8.82 -16.70
CA LEU A 90 -11.26 -10.13 -17.30
C LEU A 90 -11.32 -11.26 -16.26
N ILE A 91 -10.93 -11.00 -15.01
CA ILE A 91 -11.00 -12.00 -13.91
C ILE A 91 -12.45 -12.45 -13.66
N PRO A 92 -13.41 -11.58 -13.28
CA PRO A 92 -14.79 -11.99 -13.04
C PRO A 92 -15.50 -12.43 -14.32
N LEU A 93 -15.15 -11.89 -15.49
CA LEU A 93 -15.70 -12.32 -16.78
C LEU A 93 -15.37 -13.79 -17.06
N LEU A 94 -14.08 -14.15 -17.05
CA LEU A 94 -13.64 -15.52 -17.30
C LEU A 94 -14.09 -16.48 -16.19
N TYR A 95 -14.20 -16.00 -14.95
CA TYR A 95 -14.75 -16.79 -13.85
C TYR A 95 -16.21 -17.19 -14.11
N THR A 96 -17.03 -16.24 -14.57
CA THR A 96 -18.46 -16.46 -14.85
C THR A 96 -18.68 -17.46 -15.98
N PHE A 97 -17.80 -17.48 -16.98
CA PHE A 97 -17.85 -18.44 -18.09
C PHE A 97 -17.11 -19.76 -17.82
N HIS A 98 -16.59 -19.98 -16.62
CA HIS A 98 -15.77 -21.14 -16.26
C HIS A 98 -14.51 -21.31 -17.14
N LEU A 99 -13.99 -20.21 -17.69
CA LEU A 99 -12.78 -20.18 -18.53
C LEU A 99 -11.54 -19.66 -17.77
N LEU A 100 -11.69 -19.28 -16.50
CA LEU A 100 -10.59 -18.75 -15.70
C LEU A 100 -9.63 -19.88 -15.28
N SER A 101 -8.57 -20.04 -16.06
CA SER A 101 -7.45 -20.91 -15.70
C SER A 101 -6.45 -20.20 -14.79
N PHE A 102 -5.70 -20.97 -14.01
CA PHE A 102 -4.69 -20.43 -13.10
C PHE A 102 -3.63 -19.55 -13.80
N PRO A 103 -3.04 -19.94 -14.96
CA PRO A 103 -2.09 -19.08 -15.66
C PRO A 103 -2.71 -17.75 -16.10
N VAL A 104 -3.96 -17.75 -16.58
CA VAL A 104 -4.67 -16.53 -16.98
C VAL A 104 -4.93 -15.62 -15.77
N LEU A 105 -5.29 -16.19 -14.63
CA LEU A 105 -5.45 -15.44 -13.38
C LEU A 105 -4.14 -14.77 -12.92
N VAL A 106 -3.02 -15.49 -13.00
CA VAL A 106 -1.69 -14.93 -12.68
C VAL A 106 -1.34 -13.77 -13.61
N VAL A 107 -1.52 -13.96 -14.92
CA VAL A 107 -1.21 -12.94 -15.94
C VAL A 107 -2.09 -11.71 -15.78
N THR A 108 -3.41 -11.89 -15.62
CA THR A 108 -4.35 -10.77 -15.45
C THR A 108 -4.09 -9.98 -14.16
N ALA A 109 -3.77 -10.66 -13.05
CA ALA A 109 -3.37 -10.02 -11.80
C ALA A 109 -2.05 -9.24 -11.94
N ALA A 110 -1.05 -9.82 -12.60
CA ALA A 110 0.22 -9.15 -12.88
C ALA A 110 0.01 -7.90 -13.76
N LEU A 111 -0.77 -8.01 -14.83
CA LEU A 111 -1.06 -6.89 -15.71
C LEU A 111 -1.83 -5.77 -14.99
N THR A 112 -2.80 -6.13 -14.13
CA THR A 112 -3.52 -5.16 -13.28
C THR A 112 -2.56 -4.41 -12.34
N GLY A 113 -1.65 -5.14 -11.67
CA GLY A 113 -0.64 -4.54 -10.80
C GLY A 113 0.32 -3.60 -11.55
N PHE A 114 0.76 -4.02 -12.74
CA PHE A 114 1.66 -3.23 -13.59
C PHE A 114 1.00 -1.96 -14.12
N THR A 115 -0.21 -2.04 -14.68
CA THR A 115 -0.88 -0.85 -15.24
C THR A 115 -1.34 0.10 -14.14
N GLY A 116 -1.80 -0.44 -13.00
CA GLY A 116 -2.20 0.34 -11.84
C GLY A 116 -1.05 1.13 -11.20
N SER A 117 0.17 0.57 -11.18
CA SER A 117 1.31 1.22 -10.51
C SER A 117 1.75 2.54 -11.13
N VAL A 118 1.41 2.76 -12.40
CA VAL A 118 1.81 3.95 -13.17
C VAL A 118 0.92 5.15 -12.87
N ILE A 119 -0.32 4.90 -12.43
CA ILE A 119 -1.33 5.94 -12.26
C ILE A 119 -0.89 6.95 -11.20
N PHE A 120 -0.45 6.47 -10.04
CA PHE A 120 -0.02 7.31 -8.91
C PHE A 120 1.12 8.28 -9.27
N PRO A 121 2.29 7.83 -9.79
CA PRO A 121 3.39 8.75 -10.13
C PRO A 121 3.02 9.70 -11.27
N ALA A 122 2.29 9.23 -12.30
CA ALA A 122 1.84 10.08 -13.41
C ALA A 122 0.89 11.18 -12.92
N GLN A 123 0.00 10.84 -11.99
CA GLN A 123 -0.87 11.81 -11.34
C GLN A 123 -0.08 12.81 -10.51
N GLN A 124 0.82 12.34 -9.65
CA GLN A 124 1.59 13.22 -8.77
C GLN A 124 2.45 14.23 -9.52
N ALA A 125 2.99 13.84 -10.67
CA ALA A 125 3.69 14.74 -11.57
C ALA A 125 2.76 15.74 -12.27
N SER A 126 1.49 15.38 -12.49
CA SER A 126 0.51 16.19 -13.22
C SER A 126 -0.20 17.22 -12.36
N LEU A 127 -0.55 16.91 -11.11
CA LEU A 127 -1.35 17.80 -10.26
C LEU A 127 -0.76 19.22 -10.10
N PRO A 128 0.56 19.40 -9.86
CA PRO A 128 1.13 20.73 -9.69
C PRO A 128 1.00 21.63 -10.92
N THR A 129 0.80 21.08 -12.13
CA THR A 129 0.71 21.88 -13.35
C THR A 129 -0.65 22.55 -13.53
N PHE A 130 -1.69 22.10 -12.80
CA PHE A 130 -3.04 22.66 -12.88
C PHE A 130 -3.25 23.90 -12.01
N VAL A 131 -2.29 24.23 -11.15
CA VAL A 131 -2.41 25.32 -10.17
C VAL A 131 -1.15 26.18 -10.16
N PRO A 132 -1.25 27.46 -9.78
CA PRO A 132 -0.07 28.27 -9.56
C PRO A 132 0.74 27.77 -8.34
N PRO A 133 2.04 28.10 -8.23
CA PRO A 133 2.94 27.58 -7.20
C PRO A 133 2.41 27.70 -5.76
N GLU A 134 1.73 28.80 -5.43
CA GLU A 134 1.19 29.10 -4.10
C GLU A 134 0.05 28.15 -3.70
N ARG A 135 -0.54 27.46 -4.69
CA ARG A 135 -1.67 26.53 -4.50
C ARG A 135 -1.26 25.07 -4.64
N VAL A 136 0.01 24.76 -4.93
CA VAL A 136 0.52 23.38 -5.07
C VAL A 136 0.32 22.59 -3.77
N GLN A 137 0.60 23.19 -2.62
CA GLN A 137 0.34 22.53 -1.33
C GLN A 137 -1.15 22.22 -1.15
N GLY A 138 -2.03 23.12 -1.61
CA GLY A 138 -3.47 22.95 -1.54
C GLY A 138 -3.97 21.78 -2.38
N ILE A 139 -3.50 21.62 -3.62
CA ILE A 139 -3.92 20.50 -4.47
C ILE A 139 -3.34 19.17 -3.96
N GLN A 140 -2.09 19.19 -3.48
CA GLN A 140 -1.47 18.02 -2.87
C GLN A 140 -2.23 17.56 -1.62
N ALA A 141 -2.64 18.48 -0.75
CA ALA A 141 -3.44 18.17 0.43
C ALA A 141 -4.80 17.54 0.07
N LEU A 142 -5.44 18.01 -1.01
CA LEU A 142 -6.74 17.50 -1.47
C LEU A 142 -6.67 16.05 -1.93
N PHE A 143 -5.65 15.70 -2.71
CA PHE A 143 -5.43 14.33 -3.18
C PHE A 143 -4.91 13.40 -2.07
N ASN A 144 -4.07 13.91 -1.16
CA ASN A 144 -3.68 13.14 0.03
C ASN A 144 -4.89 12.82 0.92
N LEU A 145 -5.80 13.78 1.15
CA LEU A 145 -7.06 13.53 1.87
C LEU A 145 -7.85 12.40 1.20
N THR A 146 -7.88 12.38 -0.12
CA THR A 146 -8.56 11.35 -0.90
C THR A 146 -7.99 9.96 -0.64
N TRP A 147 -6.65 9.81 -0.64
CA TRP A 147 -6.01 8.53 -0.30
C TRP A 147 -6.26 8.13 1.15
N THR A 148 -6.14 9.07 2.10
CA THR A 148 -6.38 8.79 3.52
C THR A 148 -7.82 8.35 3.77
N THR A 149 -8.81 9.06 3.22
CA THR A 149 -10.23 8.70 3.35
C THR A 149 -10.53 7.37 2.67
N SER A 150 -9.94 7.10 1.50
CA SER A 150 -10.12 5.82 0.82
C SER A 150 -9.51 4.67 1.61
N GLY A 151 -8.30 4.83 2.17
CA GLY A 151 -7.68 3.82 3.03
C GLY A 151 -8.49 3.51 4.29
N LEU A 152 -9.23 4.50 4.80
CA LEU A 152 -10.10 4.34 5.97
C LEU A 152 -11.41 3.62 5.64
N LEU A 153 -12.06 4.01 4.54
CA LEU A 153 -13.40 3.53 4.20
C LEU A 153 -13.38 2.26 3.33
N ALA A 154 -12.31 2.02 2.56
CA ALA A 154 -12.24 0.89 1.66
C ALA A 154 -12.35 -0.46 2.40
N PRO A 155 -11.70 -0.72 3.56
CA PRO A 155 -11.79 -2.02 4.19
C PRO A 155 -13.21 -2.43 4.58
N ILE A 156 -13.91 -1.57 5.31
CA ILE A 156 -15.28 -1.85 5.75
C ILE A 156 -16.24 -1.95 4.56
N SER A 157 -16.05 -1.10 3.55
CA SER A 157 -16.86 -1.11 2.33
C SER A 157 -16.59 -2.35 1.49
N ALA A 158 -15.35 -2.82 1.41
CA ALA A 158 -14.97 -4.04 0.70
C ALA A 158 -15.58 -5.25 1.38
N GLY A 159 -15.46 -5.36 2.71
CA GLY A 159 -16.08 -6.46 3.46
C GLY A 159 -17.59 -6.51 3.27
N PHE A 160 -18.25 -5.36 3.32
CA PHE A 160 -19.68 -5.24 3.07
C PHE A 160 -20.06 -5.62 1.64
N LEU A 161 -19.41 -5.02 0.62
CA LEU A 161 -19.73 -5.27 -0.78
C LEU A 161 -19.44 -6.71 -1.19
N VAL A 162 -18.33 -7.30 -0.72
CA VAL A 162 -18.03 -8.72 -0.95
C VAL A 162 -19.10 -9.61 -0.31
N ALA A 163 -19.58 -9.26 0.89
CA ALA A 163 -20.67 -9.97 1.53
C ALA A 163 -22.01 -9.85 0.78
N SER A 164 -22.27 -8.72 0.10
CA SER A 164 -23.52 -8.45 -0.62
C SER A 164 -23.54 -9.00 -2.05
N ILE A 165 -22.54 -8.65 -2.86
CA ILE A 165 -22.51 -8.89 -4.31
C ILE A 165 -21.38 -9.87 -4.72
N GLY A 166 -20.65 -10.43 -3.75
CA GLY A 166 -19.53 -11.32 -3.99
C GLY A 166 -18.26 -10.60 -4.47
N ALA A 167 -17.12 -11.26 -4.34
CA ALA A 167 -15.84 -10.70 -4.78
C ALA A 167 -15.78 -10.38 -6.29
N PRO A 168 -16.30 -11.22 -7.21
CA PRO A 168 -16.40 -10.87 -8.64
C PRO A 168 -17.21 -9.59 -8.90
N GLY A 169 -18.29 -9.37 -8.15
CA GLY A 169 -19.10 -8.15 -8.24
C GLY A 169 -18.30 -6.90 -7.87
N VAL A 170 -17.47 -6.98 -6.83
CA VAL A 170 -16.59 -5.86 -6.43
C VAL A 170 -15.52 -5.55 -7.48
N MET A 171 -14.99 -6.58 -8.17
CA MET A 171 -14.05 -6.36 -9.28
C MET A 171 -14.72 -5.63 -10.45
N TRP A 172 -16.00 -5.91 -10.74
CA TRP A 172 -16.77 -5.14 -11.73
C TRP A 172 -16.99 -3.69 -11.30
N VAL A 173 -17.29 -3.45 -10.02
CA VAL A 173 -17.38 -2.09 -9.47
C VAL A 173 -16.07 -1.33 -9.71
N ASN A 174 -14.92 -1.94 -9.43
CA ASN A 174 -13.64 -1.28 -9.67
C ASN A 174 -13.30 -1.11 -11.17
N ALA A 175 -13.70 -2.05 -12.02
CA ALA A 175 -13.59 -1.85 -13.47
C ALA A 175 -14.35 -0.57 -13.90
N ALA A 176 -15.55 -0.35 -13.36
CA ALA A 176 -16.32 0.87 -13.61
C ALA A 176 -15.62 2.12 -13.04
N THR A 177 -14.99 2.05 -11.87
CA THR A 177 -14.25 3.19 -11.31
C THR A 177 -13.03 3.57 -12.16
N PHE A 178 -12.31 2.60 -12.73
CA PHE A 178 -11.25 2.87 -13.69
C PHE A 178 -11.79 3.54 -14.97
N VAL A 179 -12.94 3.12 -15.48
CA VAL A 179 -13.59 3.77 -16.63
C VAL A 179 -13.98 5.21 -16.30
N ILE A 180 -14.50 5.47 -15.09
CA ILE A 180 -14.82 6.82 -14.63
C ILE A 180 -13.57 7.71 -14.60
N ALA A 181 -12.44 7.21 -14.07
CA ALA A 181 -11.17 7.94 -14.09
C ALA A 181 -10.66 8.17 -15.53
N LEU A 182 -10.72 7.16 -16.39
CA LEU A 182 -10.40 7.29 -17.82
C LEU A 182 -11.21 8.42 -18.48
N VAL A 183 -12.52 8.48 -18.23
CA VAL A 183 -13.40 9.53 -18.75
C VAL A 183 -13.00 10.89 -18.17
N ALA A 184 -12.75 10.99 -16.85
CA ALA A 184 -12.30 12.22 -16.21
C ALA A 184 -11.00 12.77 -16.84
N TYR A 185 -9.98 11.92 -17.02
CA TYR A 185 -8.72 12.29 -17.68
C TYR A 185 -8.89 12.60 -19.18
N SER A 186 -9.92 12.04 -19.82
CA SER A 186 -10.25 12.32 -21.21
C SER A 186 -10.99 13.65 -21.37
N LEU A 187 -11.77 14.09 -20.38
CA LEU A 187 -12.49 15.37 -20.42
C LEU A 187 -11.61 16.58 -20.09
N VAL A 188 -10.54 16.37 -19.31
CA VAL A 188 -9.67 17.47 -18.85
C VAL A 188 -8.50 17.68 -19.81
N ARG A 189 -8.29 18.94 -20.24
CA ARG A 189 -7.11 19.33 -21.01
C ARG A 189 -5.94 19.56 -20.07
N PHE A 190 -4.84 18.86 -20.34
CA PHE A 190 -3.60 19.00 -19.59
C PHE A 190 -2.80 20.18 -20.14
N PRO A 191 -2.17 21.00 -19.27
CA PRO A 191 -1.19 21.97 -19.71
C PRO A 191 -0.03 21.26 -20.45
N PRO A 192 0.49 21.84 -21.54
CA PRO A 192 1.66 21.28 -22.20
C PRO A 192 2.82 21.24 -21.21
N VAL A 193 3.38 20.05 -20.99
CA VAL A 193 4.59 19.90 -20.19
C VAL A 193 5.76 20.31 -21.08
N ALA A 194 6.56 21.29 -20.64
CA ALA A 194 7.84 21.56 -21.27
C ALA A 194 8.64 20.25 -21.24
N ARG A 195 8.92 19.68 -22.43
CA ARG A 195 9.79 18.51 -22.52
C ARG A 195 11.08 18.87 -21.78
N ALA A 196 11.37 18.19 -20.68
CA ALA A 196 12.67 18.33 -20.05
C ALA A 196 13.74 18.10 -21.12
N THR A 197 14.90 18.72 -20.99
CA THR A 197 16.06 18.54 -21.88
C THR A 197 16.85 17.28 -21.49
N ASP A 198 17.64 16.78 -22.46
CA ASP A 198 18.01 15.38 -22.67
C ASP A 198 18.99 14.70 -21.69
N THR A 199 19.13 15.17 -20.45
CA THR A 199 20.23 14.72 -19.58
C THR A 199 19.85 13.56 -18.66
N GLY A 200 20.34 12.35 -19.00
CA GLY A 200 20.40 11.18 -18.11
C GLY A 200 19.08 10.42 -17.93
N ARG A 201 18.68 9.65 -18.95
CA ARG A 201 17.30 9.10 -19.08
C ARG A 201 17.26 7.59 -19.24
N GLY A 202 16.12 7.00 -18.90
CA GLY A 202 15.86 5.56 -19.02
C GLY A 202 16.27 4.74 -17.81
N LEU A 203 16.05 3.43 -17.90
CA LEU A 203 16.28 2.48 -16.81
C LEU A 203 17.74 2.53 -16.30
N ALA A 204 18.71 2.76 -17.18
CA ALA A 204 20.12 2.91 -16.82
C ALA A 204 20.37 4.14 -15.91
N ALA A 205 19.82 5.31 -16.27
CA ALA A 205 19.95 6.51 -15.44
C ALA A 205 19.10 6.44 -14.15
N TRP A 206 17.97 5.73 -14.17
CA TRP A 206 17.26 5.39 -12.94
C TRP A 206 18.09 4.48 -12.03
N TRP A 207 18.77 3.48 -12.59
CA TRP A 207 19.64 2.59 -11.84
C TRP A 207 20.84 3.32 -11.26
N GLU A 208 21.48 4.20 -12.01
CA GLU A 208 22.59 5.02 -11.52
C GLU A 208 22.16 5.94 -10.36
N ARG A 209 21.00 6.62 -10.51
CA ARG A 209 20.41 7.43 -9.43
C ARG A 209 20.06 6.60 -8.20
N THR A 210 19.51 5.40 -8.40
CA THR A 210 19.12 4.50 -7.31
C THR A 210 20.33 3.90 -6.61
N ARG A 211 21.37 3.54 -7.36
CA ARG A 211 22.66 3.06 -6.84
C ARG A 211 23.30 4.11 -5.95
N PHE A 212 23.35 5.36 -6.41
CA PHE A 212 23.82 6.48 -5.58
C PHE A 212 22.99 6.61 -4.30
N GLY A 213 21.65 6.60 -4.42
CA GLY A 213 20.75 6.68 -3.27
C GLY A 213 20.96 5.54 -2.27
N PHE A 214 21.25 4.33 -2.76
CA PHE A 214 21.52 3.16 -1.93
C PHE A 214 22.86 3.30 -1.19
N SER A 215 23.94 3.67 -1.88
CA SER A 215 25.24 3.96 -1.27
C SER A 215 25.13 5.05 -0.19
N PHE A 216 24.42 6.15 -0.49
CA PHE A 216 24.20 7.25 0.45
C PHE A 216 23.50 6.82 1.74
N VAL A 217 22.55 5.89 1.63
CA VAL A 217 21.82 5.36 2.79
C VAL A 217 22.66 4.34 3.57
N LEU A 218 23.46 3.51 2.89
CA LEU A 218 24.37 2.56 3.54
C LEU A 218 25.43 3.26 4.40
N GLU A 219 25.87 4.45 3.98
CA GLU A 219 26.80 5.31 4.74
C GLU A 219 26.15 5.97 5.97
N ARG A 220 24.81 5.96 6.08
CA ARG A 220 24.07 6.61 7.16
C ARG A 220 23.23 5.58 7.93
N PRO A 221 23.70 5.10 9.09
CA PRO A 221 23.06 4.02 9.83
C PRO A 221 21.61 4.28 10.20
N ALA A 222 21.27 5.53 10.54
CA ALA A 222 19.91 5.92 10.88
C ALA A 222 18.96 5.78 9.66
N LEU A 223 19.42 6.13 8.46
CA LEU A 223 18.64 5.95 7.23
C LEU A 223 18.54 4.48 6.85
N TRP A 224 19.63 3.72 7.00
CA TRP A 224 19.64 2.29 6.75
C TRP A 224 18.71 1.51 7.68
N ALA A 225 18.73 1.80 8.99
CA ALA A 225 17.82 1.21 9.97
C ALA A 225 16.36 1.51 9.63
N THR A 226 16.09 2.73 9.16
CA THR A 226 14.76 3.14 8.74
C THR A 226 14.30 2.39 7.47
N LEU A 227 15.20 2.15 6.51
CA LEU A 227 14.90 1.34 5.33
C LEU A 227 14.63 -0.13 5.67
N LEU A 228 15.47 -0.73 6.53
CA LEU A 228 15.25 -2.10 6.99
C LEU A 228 13.93 -2.25 7.75
N GLY A 229 13.59 -1.28 8.60
CA GLY A 229 12.30 -1.24 9.28
C GLY A 229 11.12 -1.10 8.32
N LEU A 230 11.22 -0.25 7.30
CA LEU A 230 10.17 -0.13 6.29
C LEU A 230 9.99 -1.44 5.51
N ALA A 231 11.09 -2.06 5.12
CA ALA A 231 11.08 -3.29 4.35
C ALA A 231 10.58 -4.48 5.17
N SER A 232 10.92 -4.55 6.47
CA SER A 232 10.42 -5.60 7.38
C SER A 232 8.91 -5.52 7.57
N VAL A 233 8.38 -4.31 7.73
CA VAL A 233 6.93 -4.13 7.91
C VAL A 233 6.18 -4.46 6.63
N ASN A 234 6.65 -3.99 5.49
CA ASN A 234 6.05 -4.34 4.20
C ASN A 234 6.15 -5.85 3.90
N PHE A 235 7.23 -6.51 4.32
CA PHE A 235 7.37 -7.96 4.25
C PHE A 235 6.32 -8.70 5.09
N ALA A 236 5.94 -8.19 6.27
CA ALA A 236 4.96 -8.83 7.17
C ALA A 236 3.49 -8.45 6.87
N MET A 237 3.25 -7.18 6.54
CA MET A 237 1.91 -6.62 6.32
C MET A 237 1.27 -7.09 5.01
N GLU A 238 2.06 -7.28 3.95
CA GLU A 238 1.53 -7.78 2.69
C GLU A 238 0.95 -9.20 2.84
N PRO A 239 1.69 -10.20 3.36
CA PRO A 239 1.12 -11.50 3.75
C PRO A 239 -0.10 -11.44 4.63
N TYR A 240 -0.06 -10.56 5.64
CA TYR A 240 -1.13 -10.43 6.61
C TYR A 240 -2.42 -10.05 5.92
N THR A 241 -2.42 -8.96 5.16
CA THR A 241 -3.61 -8.46 4.48
C THR A 241 -4.08 -9.37 3.35
N ALA A 242 -3.14 -9.94 2.58
CA ALA A 242 -3.43 -10.64 1.34
C ALA A 242 -3.76 -12.13 1.51
N VAL A 243 -3.19 -12.81 2.51
CA VAL A 243 -3.23 -14.27 2.64
C VAL A 243 -3.81 -14.71 3.99
N PHE A 244 -3.38 -14.10 5.08
CA PHE A 244 -3.76 -14.52 6.43
C PHE A 244 -5.11 -13.95 6.86
N LEU A 245 -5.35 -12.67 6.61
CA LEU A 245 -6.53 -11.95 7.05
C LEU A 245 -7.85 -12.57 6.55
N PRO A 246 -8.02 -12.97 5.27
CA PRO A 246 -9.22 -13.67 4.82
C PRO A 246 -9.50 -14.96 5.61
N ARG A 247 -8.46 -15.76 5.89
CA ARG A 247 -8.57 -17.03 6.62
C ARG A 247 -8.89 -16.84 8.10
N ILE A 248 -8.21 -15.89 8.73
CA ILE A 248 -8.43 -15.55 10.14
C ILE A 248 -9.84 -14.99 10.32
N ALA A 249 -10.24 -14.04 9.47
CA ALA A 249 -11.56 -13.44 9.52
C ALA A 249 -12.67 -14.48 9.29
N ASP A 250 -12.52 -15.39 8.32
CA ASP A 250 -13.50 -16.44 8.09
C ASP A 250 -13.66 -17.34 9.31
N ARG A 251 -12.55 -17.83 9.87
CA ARG A 251 -12.54 -18.63 11.12
C ARG A 251 -13.22 -17.90 12.28
N LEU A 252 -12.92 -16.62 12.49
CA LEU A 252 -13.44 -15.84 13.61
C LEU A 252 -14.92 -15.46 13.46
N MET A 253 -15.45 -15.49 12.23
CA MET A 253 -16.86 -15.23 11.94
C MET A 253 -17.71 -16.50 12.03
N VAL A 254 -17.10 -17.70 12.11
CA VAL A 254 -17.82 -18.95 12.40
C VAL A 254 -18.48 -18.85 13.78
N GLY A 255 -19.78 -19.10 13.86
CA GLY A 255 -20.54 -19.06 15.11
C GLY A 255 -20.93 -17.68 15.62
N VAL A 256 -20.49 -16.59 14.97
CA VAL A 256 -21.00 -15.25 15.26
C VAL A 256 -22.47 -15.18 14.84
N HIS A 257 -23.37 -14.72 15.69
CA HIS A 257 -24.76 -14.44 15.30
C HIS A 257 -24.84 -13.05 14.67
N LEU A 258 -25.16 -12.97 13.38
CA LEU A 258 -25.36 -11.68 12.73
C LEU A 258 -26.75 -11.15 13.09
N PRO A 259 -26.90 -9.83 13.30
CA PRO A 259 -28.22 -9.21 13.47
C PRO A 259 -29.15 -9.52 12.29
N ALA A 260 -30.46 -9.53 12.53
CA ALA A 260 -31.48 -9.81 11.50
C ALA A 260 -31.36 -8.88 10.27
N ALA A 261 -30.91 -7.63 10.47
CA ALA A 261 -30.64 -6.67 9.40
C ALA A 261 -29.54 -7.12 8.40
N LEU A 262 -28.71 -8.10 8.76
CA LEU A 262 -27.65 -8.68 7.94
C LEU A 262 -27.97 -10.12 7.50
N SER A 263 -29.25 -10.53 7.56
CA SER A 263 -29.70 -11.87 7.12
C SER A 263 -29.50 -12.14 5.63
N TRP A 264 -29.34 -11.10 4.81
CA TRP A 264 -28.99 -11.21 3.39
C TRP A 264 -27.53 -11.65 3.15
N VAL A 265 -26.68 -11.59 4.18
CA VAL A 265 -25.28 -12.02 4.08
C VAL A 265 -25.25 -13.55 4.00
N GLN A 266 -24.82 -14.06 2.86
CA GLN A 266 -24.67 -15.49 2.67
C GLN A 266 -23.64 -16.06 3.64
N THR A 267 -23.93 -17.25 4.20
CA THR A 267 -23.08 -17.89 5.22
C THR A 267 -21.62 -17.99 4.79
N GLU A 268 -21.40 -18.23 3.51
CA GLU A 268 -20.08 -18.36 2.91
C GLU A 268 -19.27 -17.06 2.79
N ASN A 269 -19.90 -15.89 2.80
CA ASN A 269 -19.22 -14.59 2.68
C ASN A 269 -19.16 -13.81 3.99
N ARG A 270 -19.52 -14.43 5.12
CA ARG A 270 -19.48 -13.77 6.44
C ARG A 270 -18.07 -13.38 6.84
N GLY A 271 -17.06 -14.17 6.49
CA GLY A 271 -15.66 -13.82 6.74
C GLY A 271 -15.23 -12.53 6.05
N ALA A 272 -15.83 -12.15 4.91
CA ALA A 272 -15.52 -10.89 4.25
C ALA A 272 -15.87 -9.67 5.12
N LEU A 273 -16.98 -9.73 5.87
CA LEU A 273 -17.30 -8.71 6.87
C LEU A 273 -16.22 -8.65 7.96
N GLY A 274 -15.73 -9.79 8.42
CA GLY A 274 -14.62 -9.87 9.37
C GLY A 274 -13.34 -9.22 8.86
N VAL A 275 -13.00 -9.42 7.57
CA VAL A 275 -11.87 -8.75 6.91
C VAL A 275 -12.07 -7.23 6.94
N GLY A 276 -13.27 -6.77 6.60
CA GLY A 276 -13.60 -5.35 6.61
C GLY A 276 -13.54 -4.72 8.00
N LEU A 277 -14.06 -5.42 9.02
CA LEU A 277 -14.01 -4.97 10.42
C LEU A 277 -12.56 -4.86 10.93
N LEU A 278 -11.77 -5.93 10.82
CA LEU A 278 -10.37 -5.94 11.26
C LEU A 278 -9.53 -4.89 10.51
N GLY A 279 -9.71 -4.77 9.19
CA GLY A 279 -9.04 -3.77 8.37
C GLY A 279 -9.44 -2.33 8.72
N SER A 280 -10.71 -2.09 9.02
CA SER A 280 -11.20 -0.75 9.40
C SER A 280 -10.71 -0.32 10.79
N VAL A 281 -10.67 -1.22 11.77
CA VAL A 281 -10.15 -0.92 13.11
C VAL A 281 -8.67 -0.58 13.05
N LEU A 282 -7.89 -1.33 12.26
CA LEU A 282 -6.48 -1.00 11.96
C LEU A 282 -6.36 0.38 11.32
N ALA A 283 -7.13 0.67 10.27
CA ALA A 283 -7.03 1.94 9.54
C ALA A 283 -7.42 3.15 10.41
N VAL A 284 -8.47 3.02 11.23
CA VAL A 284 -8.91 4.07 12.17
C VAL A 284 -7.84 4.32 13.24
N SER A 285 -7.27 3.26 13.82
CA SER A 285 -6.26 3.41 14.87
C SER A 285 -4.94 3.95 14.34
N GLU A 286 -4.52 3.54 13.13
CA GLU A 286 -3.39 4.13 12.41
C GLU A 286 -3.57 5.63 12.21
N LEU A 287 -4.71 6.04 11.66
CA LEU A 287 -5.01 7.45 11.40
C LEU A 287 -5.03 8.27 12.69
N GLY A 288 -5.69 7.76 13.75
CA GLY A 288 -5.73 8.42 15.06
C GLY A 288 -4.32 8.66 15.61
N MET A 289 -3.43 7.68 15.46
CA MET A 289 -2.05 7.81 15.90
C MET A 289 -1.25 8.80 15.04
N VAL A 290 -1.40 8.76 13.71
CA VAL A 290 -0.76 9.73 12.79
C VAL A 290 -1.14 11.17 13.17
N ILE A 291 -2.42 11.44 13.41
CA ILE A 291 -2.91 12.76 13.83
C ILE A 291 -2.29 13.18 15.17
N TRP A 292 -2.22 12.24 16.13
CA TRP A 292 -1.67 12.48 17.45
C TRP A 292 -0.17 12.83 17.41
N MET A 293 0.63 12.15 16.58
CA MET A 293 2.05 12.49 16.43
C MET A 293 2.29 13.71 15.56
N GLY A 294 1.45 14.00 14.57
CA GLY A 294 1.60 15.21 13.74
C GLY A 294 1.59 16.49 14.57
N ARG A 295 1.03 16.44 15.79
CA ARG A 295 0.98 17.55 16.75
C ARG A 295 2.17 17.60 17.71
N ARG A 296 3.16 16.71 17.58
CA ARG A 296 4.26 16.57 18.54
C ARG A 296 5.61 16.37 17.87
N THR A 297 6.62 17.04 18.39
CA THR A 297 8.01 16.80 18.00
C THR A 297 8.56 15.62 18.80
N SER A 298 8.86 14.52 18.12
CA SER A 298 9.48 13.37 18.76
C SER A 298 10.97 13.60 19.00
N ARG A 299 11.43 13.37 20.24
CA ARG A 299 12.85 13.43 20.60
C ARG A 299 13.63 12.16 20.23
N HIS A 300 12.93 11.04 20.00
CA HIS A 300 13.53 9.73 19.71
C HIS A 300 12.84 9.04 18.51
N PRO A 301 13.04 9.53 17.27
CA PRO A 301 12.36 9.01 16.08
C PRO A 301 12.66 7.52 15.82
N LEU A 302 13.87 7.05 16.14
CA LEU A 302 14.24 5.64 15.96
C LEU A 302 13.44 4.69 16.88
N ASN A 303 13.11 5.11 18.10
CA ASN A 303 12.33 4.26 19.02
C ASN A 303 10.90 4.07 18.51
N TRP A 304 10.31 5.13 17.95
CA TRP A 304 8.99 5.07 17.32
C TRP A 304 8.98 4.23 16.05
N ILE A 305 10.06 4.27 15.25
CA ILE A 305 10.23 3.38 14.10
C ILE A 305 10.32 1.93 14.57
N THR A 306 11.14 1.63 15.59
CA THR A 306 11.23 0.27 16.14
C THR A 306 9.88 -0.22 16.66
N LEU A 307 9.13 0.62 17.40
CA LEU A 307 7.79 0.29 17.85
C LEU A 307 6.85 0.02 16.67
N GLY A 308 6.91 0.85 15.63
CA GLY A 308 6.09 0.68 14.43
C GLY A 308 6.48 -0.46 13.50
N CYS A 309 7.61 -1.10 13.77
CA CYS A 309 7.99 -2.32 13.09
C CYS A 309 7.73 -3.58 13.91
N VAL A 310 8.14 -3.59 15.17
CA VAL A 310 8.01 -4.75 16.06
C VAL A 310 6.57 -4.91 16.54
N GLY A 311 5.89 -3.81 16.86
CA GLY A 311 4.51 -3.82 17.35
C GLY A 311 3.55 -4.52 16.39
N PRO A 312 3.48 -4.12 15.10
CA PRO A 312 2.65 -4.80 14.13
C PRO A 312 3.04 -6.26 13.93
N ALA A 313 4.34 -6.58 13.86
CA ALA A 313 4.79 -7.96 13.73
C ALA A 313 4.28 -8.86 14.88
N LEU A 314 4.35 -8.39 16.13
CA LEU A 314 3.81 -9.11 17.29
C LEU A 314 2.29 -9.22 17.25
N CYS A 315 1.59 -8.15 16.85
CA CYS A 315 0.13 -8.17 16.74
C CYS A 315 -0.35 -9.15 15.67
N ILE A 316 0.32 -9.24 14.51
CA ILE A 316 0.01 -10.21 13.46
C ILE A 316 0.10 -11.63 14.03
N VAL A 317 1.17 -11.95 14.77
CA VAL A 317 1.31 -13.25 15.45
C VAL A 317 0.16 -13.48 16.42
N GLY A 318 -0.15 -12.50 17.28
CA GLY A 318 -1.28 -12.60 18.22
C GLY A 318 -2.62 -12.84 17.52
N VAL A 319 -2.88 -12.17 16.40
CA VAL A 319 -4.14 -12.29 15.65
C VAL A 319 -4.33 -13.69 15.08
N ALA A 320 -3.24 -14.38 14.71
CA ALA A 320 -3.31 -15.77 14.23
C ALA A 320 -3.79 -16.76 15.30
N PHE A 321 -3.60 -16.44 16.59
CA PHE A 321 -4.02 -17.25 17.73
C PHE A 321 -5.24 -16.66 18.47
N ALA A 322 -5.88 -15.63 17.93
CA ALA A 322 -7.00 -14.98 18.60
C ALA A 322 -8.16 -15.98 18.83
N PRO A 323 -8.63 -16.15 20.08
CA PRO A 323 -9.70 -17.10 20.39
C PRO A 323 -11.09 -16.56 20.00
N SER A 324 -11.22 -15.25 19.79
CA SER A 324 -12.48 -14.59 19.45
C SER A 324 -12.26 -13.34 18.60
N LEU A 325 -13.33 -12.90 17.91
CA LEU A 325 -13.32 -11.68 17.10
C LEU A 325 -12.92 -10.45 17.92
N TRP A 326 -13.35 -10.36 19.18
CA TRP A 326 -13.02 -9.23 20.06
C TRP A 326 -11.53 -9.11 20.37
N VAL A 327 -10.86 -10.25 20.61
CA VAL A 327 -9.40 -10.25 20.81
C VAL A 327 -8.69 -9.85 19.52
N ALA A 328 -9.16 -10.33 18.36
CA ALA A 328 -8.60 -9.94 17.08
C ALA A 328 -8.80 -8.44 16.78
N LEU A 329 -9.95 -7.86 17.12
CA LEU A 329 -10.22 -6.42 16.98
C LEU A 329 -9.32 -5.59 17.89
N LEU A 330 -9.10 -6.03 19.14
CA LEU A 330 -8.16 -5.36 20.05
C LEU A 330 -6.73 -5.40 19.51
N LEU A 331 -6.29 -6.53 18.98
CA LEU A 331 -4.96 -6.65 18.38
C LEU A 331 -4.83 -5.87 17.08
N ALA A 332 -5.87 -5.79 16.25
CA ALA A 332 -5.90 -4.91 15.07
C ALA A 332 -5.81 -3.43 15.47
N LEU A 333 -6.47 -3.04 16.57
CA LEU A 333 -6.39 -1.70 17.13
C LEU A 333 -4.95 -1.39 17.58
N MET A 334 -4.34 -2.27 18.37
CA MET A 334 -2.94 -2.17 18.80
C MET A 334 -1.99 -2.11 17.61
N MET A 335 -2.21 -2.94 16.59
CA MET A 335 -1.41 -2.97 15.37
C MET A 335 -1.40 -1.61 14.66
N GLY A 336 -2.57 -1.00 14.44
CA GLY A 336 -2.61 0.33 13.81
C GLY A 336 -2.02 1.44 14.68
N LEU A 337 -2.20 1.38 16.02
CA LEU A 337 -1.54 2.32 16.94
C LEU A 337 0.00 2.21 16.88
N CYS A 338 0.54 0.99 16.75
CA CYS A 338 1.98 0.82 16.57
C CYS A 338 2.43 1.25 15.17
N PHE A 339 1.65 0.97 14.13
CA PHE A 339 2.03 1.22 12.73
C PHE A 339 2.02 2.71 12.34
N GLY A 340 1.05 3.50 12.82
CA GLY A 340 0.92 4.92 12.48
C GLY A 340 2.21 5.78 12.60
N PRO A 341 3.05 5.60 13.64
CA PRO A 341 4.35 6.26 13.80
C PRO A 341 5.35 6.05 12.69
N LEU A 342 5.30 4.91 12.02
CA LEU A 342 6.34 4.49 11.11
C LEU A 342 6.50 5.50 9.96
N ASN A 343 5.43 5.78 9.22
CA ASN A 343 5.49 6.65 8.05
C ASN A 343 5.85 8.10 8.39
N VAL A 344 5.34 8.62 9.51
CA VAL A 344 5.64 9.99 9.97
C VAL A 344 7.12 10.13 10.34
N MET A 345 7.67 9.17 11.09
CA MET A 345 9.06 9.22 11.55
C MET A 345 10.05 8.92 10.43
N VAL A 346 9.74 7.95 9.56
CA VAL A 346 10.54 7.67 8.35
C VAL A 346 10.60 8.92 7.47
N GLY A 347 9.46 9.55 7.18
CA GLY A 347 9.41 10.78 6.39
C GLY A 347 10.23 11.92 7.01
N THR A 348 10.13 12.08 8.33
CA THR A 348 10.88 13.10 9.07
C THR A 348 12.39 12.87 9.03
N LEU A 349 12.86 11.64 9.27
CA LEU A 349 14.29 11.31 9.22
C LEU A 349 14.87 11.49 7.81
N PHE A 350 14.15 11.02 6.79
CA PHE A 350 14.57 11.20 5.40
C PHE A 350 14.62 12.68 5.01
N ALA A 351 13.64 13.48 5.45
CA ALA A 351 13.64 14.92 5.18
C ALA A 351 14.79 15.65 5.88
N ARG A 352 15.15 15.26 7.11
CA ARG A 352 16.21 15.92 7.90
C ARG A 352 17.63 15.52 7.49
N LEU A 353 17.86 14.24 7.19
CA LEU A 353 19.21 13.70 6.96
C LEU A 353 19.60 13.70 5.47
N THR A 354 18.69 14.06 4.57
CA THR A 354 18.94 14.04 3.13
C THR A 354 18.98 15.47 2.56
N PRO A 355 20.15 15.92 2.05
CA PRO A 355 20.26 17.19 1.35
C PRO A 355 19.28 17.27 0.17
N GLU A 356 18.78 18.47 -0.08
CA GLU A 356 17.75 18.69 -1.10
C GLU A 356 18.19 18.23 -2.50
N ALA A 357 19.45 18.46 -2.86
CA ALA A 357 20.03 18.10 -4.15
C ALA A 357 20.00 16.59 -4.47
N VAL A 358 20.02 15.73 -3.45
CA VAL A 358 20.06 14.26 -3.62
C VAL A 358 18.78 13.55 -3.16
N ARG A 359 17.78 14.31 -2.69
CA ARG A 359 16.55 13.78 -2.08
C ARG A 359 15.79 12.83 -3.01
N GLY A 360 15.64 13.17 -4.29
CA GLY A 360 14.96 12.31 -5.27
C GLY A 360 15.66 10.96 -5.49
N ARG A 361 17.00 10.93 -5.46
CA ARG A 361 17.81 9.71 -5.62
C ARG A 361 17.64 8.78 -4.42
N VAL A 362 17.71 9.36 -3.22
CA VAL A 362 17.53 8.64 -1.94
C VAL A 362 16.09 8.14 -1.76
N TYR A 363 15.09 8.91 -2.20
CA TYR A 363 13.69 8.46 -2.18
C TYR A 363 13.43 7.31 -3.16
N SER A 364 14.12 7.27 -4.31
CA SER A 364 14.03 6.14 -5.26
C SER A 364 14.56 4.84 -4.62
N ALA A 365 15.69 4.92 -3.90
CA ALA A 365 16.20 3.79 -3.12
C ALA A 365 15.22 3.36 -2.01
N ARG A 366 14.58 4.32 -1.32
CA ARG A 366 13.53 4.02 -0.32
C ARG A 366 12.35 3.26 -0.91
N ILE A 367 11.86 3.65 -2.08
CA ILE A 367 10.76 2.96 -2.75
C ILE A 367 11.17 1.54 -3.13
N LEU A 368 12.35 1.36 -3.74
CA LEU A 368 12.82 0.04 -4.15
C LEU A 368 12.97 -0.92 -2.96
N VAL A 369 13.64 -0.49 -1.90
CA VAL A 369 13.87 -1.34 -0.70
C VAL A 369 12.56 -1.58 0.05
N GLY A 370 11.74 -0.54 0.22
CA GLY A 370 10.48 -0.63 0.93
C GLY A 370 9.48 -1.55 0.22
N GLN A 371 9.35 -1.45 -1.10
CA GLN A 371 8.38 -2.24 -1.87
C GLN A 371 8.93 -3.60 -2.31
N GLY A 372 10.25 -3.76 -2.42
CA GLY A 372 10.91 -4.94 -2.97
C GLY A 372 10.67 -6.22 -2.16
N LEU A 373 10.49 -6.11 -0.86
CA LEU A 373 10.25 -7.27 0.01
C LEU A 373 8.78 -7.70 0.10
N ARG A 374 7.81 -6.90 -0.38
CA ARG A 374 6.38 -7.27 -0.43
C ARG A 374 6.10 -8.56 -1.22
N PRO A 375 6.56 -8.70 -2.48
CA PRO A 375 6.31 -9.92 -3.26
C PRO A 375 6.97 -11.16 -2.64
N VAL A 376 8.14 -10.99 -2.03
CA VAL A 376 8.85 -12.08 -1.34
C VAL A 376 8.04 -12.55 -0.13
N GLY A 377 7.57 -11.61 0.69
CA GLY A 377 6.74 -11.91 1.85
C GLY A 377 5.48 -12.69 1.47
N VAL A 378 4.69 -12.18 0.52
CA VAL A 378 3.39 -12.80 0.17
C VAL A 378 3.54 -14.17 -0.49
N SER A 379 4.60 -14.36 -1.30
CA SER A 379 4.88 -15.65 -1.94
C SER A 379 5.33 -16.69 -0.91
N LEU A 380 6.23 -16.31 0.01
CA LEU A 380 6.65 -17.17 1.11
C LEU A 380 5.49 -17.50 2.04
N ALA A 381 4.60 -16.55 2.30
CA ALA A 381 3.41 -16.77 3.12
C ALA A 381 2.49 -17.83 2.55
N GLY A 382 2.22 -17.80 1.24
CA GLY A 382 1.42 -18.84 0.58
C GLY A 382 2.04 -20.23 0.70
N LEU A 383 3.36 -20.34 0.50
CA LEU A 383 4.10 -21.60 0.63
C LEU A 383 4.12 -22.12 2.08
N LEU A 384 4.56 -21.28 3.02
CA LEU A 384 4.65 -21.64 4.45
C LEU A 384 3.28 -22.04 5.01
N LEU A 385 2.23 -21.34 4.59
CA LEU A 385 0.87 -21.67 5.00
C LEU A 385 0.43 -23.04 4.50
N GLY A 386 0.89 -23.47 3.31
CA GLY A 386 0.59 -24.78 2.75
C GLY A 386 1.32 -25.93 3.45
N VAL A 387 2.56 -25.70 3.90
CA VAL A 387 3.41 -26.77 4.49
C VAL A 387 3.31 -26.82 6.02
N ALA A 388 3.31 -25.66 6.68
CA ALA A 388 3.39 -25.55 8.14
C ALA A 388 2.06 -25.11 8.79
N GLY A 389 1.09 -24.65 8.00
CA GLY A 389 -0.17 -24.10 8.51
C GLY A 389 -0.07 -22.66 8.98
N LEU A 390 -1.21 -22.10 9.44
CA LEU A 390 -1.37 -20.67 9.66
C LEU A 390 -0.49 -20.12 10.79
N ALA A 391 -0.57 -20.75 11.96
CA ALA A 391 0.14 -20.30 13.15
C ALA A 391 1.68 -20.26 12.95
N PRO A 392 2.33 -21.34 12.47
CA PRO A 392 3.77 -21.31 12.21
C PRO A 392 4.16 -20.35 11.07
N ALA A 393 3.38 -20.27 9.99
CA ALA A 393 3.67 -19.36 8.88
C ALA A 393 3.69 -17.89 9.34
N VAL A 394 2.70 -17.49 10.14
CA VAL A 394 2.63 -16.15 10.70
C VAL A 394 3.78 -15.88 11.67
N ALA A 395 4.08 -16.83 12.55
CA ALA A 395 5.18 -16.71 13.51
C ALA A 395 6.54 -16.54 12.83
N ILE A 396 6.85 -17.36 11.81
CA ILE A 396 8.12 -17.31 11.08
C ILE A 396 8.30 -15.94 10.39
N LEU A 397 7.27 -15.46 9.68
CA LEU A 397 7.35 -14.19 8.96
C LEU A 397 7.41 -12.99 9.93
N GLY A 398 6.65 -13.03 11.03
CA GLY A 398 6.66 -12.01 12.07
C GLY A 398 8.00 -11.92 12.80
N ILE A 399 8.57 -13.07 13.19
CA ILE A 399 9.90 -13.14 13.83
C ILE A 399 10.98 -12.63 12.87
N PHE A 400 10.95 -13.05 11.60
CA PHE A 400 11.89 -12.57 10.60
C PHE A 400 11.82 -11.05 10.43
N ALA A 401 10.62 -10.47 10.36
CA ALA A 401 10.43 -9.02 10.28
C ALA A 401 10.95 -8.30 11.55
N ALA A 402 10.72 -8.86 12.73
CA ALA A 402 11.24 -8.31 13.99
C ALA A 402 12.78 -8.36 14.04
N LEU A 403 13.39 -9.46 13.61
CA LEU A 403 14.85 -9.62 13.54
C LEU A 403 15.49 -8.65 12.55
N LEU A 404 14.89 -8.46 11.36
CA LEU A 404 15.36 -7.46 10.39
C LEU A 404 15.34 -6.04 10.96
N THR A 405 14.27 -5.70 11.70
CA THR A 405 14.15 -4.42 12.37
C THR A 405 15.22 -4.25 13.45
N LEU A 406 15.42 -5.28 14.27
CA LEU A 406 16.40 -5.27 15.36
C LEU A 406 17.83 -5.12 14.81
N ALA A 407 18.17 -5.84 13.73
CA ALA A 407 19.46 -5.72 13.07
C ALA A 407 19.73 -4.28 12.58
N GLY A 408 18.73 -3.64 11.97
CA GLY A 408 18.81 -2.23 11.58
C GLY A 408 19.01 -1.30 12.79
N TYR A 409 18.21 -1.49 13.84
CA TYR A 409 18.28 -0.68 15.05
C TYR A 409 19.63 -0.79 15.78
N LEU A 410 20.16 -2.01 15.94
CA LEU A 410 21.45 -2.26 16.60
C LEU A 410 22.60 -1.59 15.84
N ARG A 411 22.60 -1.66 14.50
CA ARG A 411 23.59 -0.95 13.68
C ARG A 411 23.51 0.57 13.85
N ALA A 412 22.29 1.13 13.87
CA ALA A 412 22.12 2.58 14.12
C ALA A 412 22.51 3.01 15.53
N ARG A 413 22.42 2.12 16.51
CA ARG A 413 22.80 2.41 17.90
C ARG A 413 24.31 2.28 18.13
N GLY A 414 24.98 1.32 17.48
CA GLY A 414 26.42 1.12 17.59
C GLY A 414 27.24 2.34 17.16
N GLU A 415 26.80 3.04 16.11
CA GLU A 415 27.50 4.23 15.60
C GLU A 415 27.14 5.52 16.37
N ARG A 416 26.01 5.56 17.09
CA ARG A 416 25.65 6.65 18.02
C ARG A 416 26.53 6.73 19.27
N THR A 417 27.32 5.70 19.53
CA THR A 417 28.36 5.72 20.59
C THR A 417 29.65 6.38 20.12
N GLY A 418 29.75 6.79 18.85
CA GLY A 418 30.96 7.35 18.24
C GLY A 418 30.95 8.86 18.00
N ASP A 419 29.81 9.51 17.75
CA ASP A 419 29.79 10.97 17.52
C ASP A 419 28.40 11.61 17.66
N GLU A 420 28.41 12.82 18.23
CA GLU A 420 27.40 13.90 18.18
C GLU A 420 25.97 13.66 18.72
N LEU A 421 25.80 13.94 20.02
CA LEU A 421 24.60 14.60 20.56
C LEU A 421 25.00 15.57 21.69
N ALA A 422 25.76 16.61 21.37
CA ALA A 422 25.67 17.86 22.12
C ALA A 422 24.73 18.79 21.32
N PRO A 423 23.59 19.24 21.87
CA PRO A 423 22.88 20.36 21.28
C PRO A 423 23.85 21.54 21.29
N THR A 424 24.14 22.12 20.13
CA THR A 424 24.75 23.45 20.08
C THR A 424 23.80 24.37 20.84
N ALA A 425 24.27 24.86 21.99
CA ALA A 425 23.59 25.91 22.73
C ALA A 425 23.37 27.10 21.78
N PRO A 426 22.22 27.78 21.85
CA PRO A 426 22.10 29.08 21.20
C PRO A 426 23.15 30.00 21.83
N GLY A 427 24.09 30.49 21.01
CA GLY A 427 25.04 31.51 21.44
C GLY A 427 24.31 32.83 21.65
N ASP A 428 24.53 33.42 22.81
CA ASP A 428 24.28 34.83 23.14
C ASP A 428 25.21 35.76 22.35
#